data_AF-F2SD95-F1
#
_entry.id   AF-F2SD95-F1
#
_cell.length_a   1.000
_cell.length_b   1.000
_cell.length_c   1.000
_cell.angle_alpha   90.00
_cell.angle_beta   90.00
_cell.angle_gamma   90.00
#
_symmetry.space_group_name_H-M   'P 1'
#
loop_
_entity.id
_entity.type
_entity.pdbx_description
1 polymer ?
#
loop_
_entity_poly.entity_id
_entity_poly.type
_entity_poly.pdbx_seq_one_letter_code
_entity_poly.pdbx_strand_id
1 'polypeptide(L)'
;MTTVRNAPTPLHQWVVSGVADLLTSQMPAGTQVLSDSSIQDPTSLEEDMPITDLQLLYQEHGALEPKAVLSVETGFSQQYESLQHAVRRAIDATQDVNVSLMINLKEKPAFRAPFSPTSSGLYQHPITKEYVDTATMLTYLKSLSHTVPLPKNPDDRESPLFFLGTRWVGRVEGTLEVWVRDKVTQKAVRKLDPIVGVLQIPPS
;
A
#
# COMPACT_ATOMS: atom_id res chain seq x y z
N MET A 1 18.91 -14.14 5.65
CA MET A 1 17.46 -14.41 5.54
C MET A 1 16.98 -13.66 4.31
N THR A 2 16.68 -14.36 3.22
CA THR A 2 16.25 -13.76 1.94
C THR A 2 14.78 -13.39 2.06
N THR A 3 14.48 -12.09 2.22
CA THR A 3 13.11 -11.58 2.17
C THR A 3 12.60 -11.69 0.74
N VAL A 4 11.74 -12.69 0.47
CA VAL A 4 10.98 -12.76 -0.78
C VAL A 4 10.01 -11.57 -0.77
N ARG A 5 10.23 -10.60 -1.68
CA ARG A 5 9.25 -9.53 -1.92
C ARG A 5 8.00 -10.16 -2.51
N ASN A 6 6.85 -9.90 -1.88
CA ASN A 6 5.57 -10.31 -2.44
C ASN A 6 5.32 -9.54 -3.75
N ALA A 7 4.70 -10.19 -4.72
CA ALA A 7 4.27 -9.50 -5.93
C ALA A 7 3.32 -8.34 -5.55
N PRO A 8 3.51 -7.13 -6.12
CA PRO A 8 2.68 -5.99 -5.79
C PRO A 8 1.23 -6.23 -6.22
N THR A 9 0.29 -5.95 -5.31
CA THR A 9 -1.14 -6.01 -5.60
C THR A 9 -1.63 -4.67 -6.17
N PRO A 10 -2.80 -4.61 -6.84
CA PRO A 10 -3.35 -3.33 -7.29
C PRO A 10 -3.55 -2.31 -6.16
N LEU A 11 -3.89 -2.75 -4.96
CA LEU A 11 -4.03 -1.86 -3.79
C LEU A 11 -2.66 -1.35 -3.32
N HIS A 12 -1.66 -2.22 -3.29
CA HIS A 12 -0.27 -1.83 -3.00
C HIS A 12 0.19 -0.73 -3.97
N GLN A 13 0.02 -0.96 -5.28
CA GLN A 13 0.38 0.02 -6.31
C GLN A 13 -0.39 1.33 -6.17
N TRP A 14 -1.69 1.27 -5.89
CA TRP A 14 -2.51 2.47 -5.70
C TRP A 14 -2.03 3.32 -4.51
N VAL A 15 -1.69 2.69 -3.38
CA VAL A 15 -1.13 3.40 -2.22
C VAL A 15 0.25 3.96 -2.54
N VAL A 16 1.12 3.17 -3.16
CA VAL A 16 2.47 3.61 -3.55
C VAL A 16 2.39 4.81 -4.49
N SER A 17 1.55 4.77 -5.53
CA SER A 17 1.35 5.90 -6.45
C SER A 17 0.79 7.13 -5.73
N GLY A 18 -0.22 6.97 -4.88
CA GLY A 18 -0.78 8.10 -4.13
C GLY A 18 0.22 8.76 -3.17
N VAL A 19 1.08 7.97 -2.53
CA VAL A 19 2.17 8.50 -1.69
C VAL A 19 3.23 9.17 -2.54
N ALA A 20 3.60 8.60 -3.70
CA ALA A 20 4.56 9.20 -4.61
C ALA A 20 4.08 10.57 -5.13
N ASP A 21 2.80 10.69 -5.50
CA ASP A 21 2.18 11.95 -5.92
C ASP A 21 2.17 12.99 -4.80
N LEU A 22 1.86 12.56 -3.57
CA LEU A 22 1.89 13.45 -2.40
C LEU A 22 3.30 13.94 -2.10
N LEU A 23 4.30 13.06 -2.12
CA LEU A 23 5.69 13.43 -1.93
C LEU A 23 6.15 14.39 -3.03
N THR A 24 5.84 14.10 -4.29
CA THR A 24 6.23 14.94 -5.42
C THR A 24 5.59 16.33 -5.36
N SER A 25 4.34 16.43 -4.90
CA SER A 25 3.61 17.71 -4.84
C SER A 25 3.94 18.57 -3.62
N GLN A 26 4.33 17.96 -2.49
CA GLN A 26 4.55 18.66 -1.23
C GLN A 26 6.03 18.94 -0.92
N MET A 27 6.96 18.25 -1.59
CA MET A 27 8.38 18.38 -1.29
C MET A 27 9.02 19.59 -2.00
N PRO A 28 10.05 20.20 -1.38
CA PRO A 28 10.72 21.37 -1.95
C PRO A 28 11.51 21.05 -3.22
N ALA A 29 11.87 22.09 -3.97
CA ALA A 29 12.77 21.95 -5.12
C ALA A 29 14.10 21.29 -4.72
N GLY A 30 14.62 20.40 -5.56
CA GLY A 30 15.83 19.61 -5.28
C GLY A 30 15.55 18.24 -4.64
N THR A 31 14.28 17.85 -4.50
CA THR A 31 13.91 16.47 -4.17
C THR A 31 13.48 15.68 -5.40
N GLN A 32 13.76 14.38 -5.40
CA GLN A 32 13.31 13.43 -6.41
C GLN A 32 12.71 12.19 -5.74
N VAL A 33 11.55 11.73 -6.20
CA VAL A 33 10.96 10.46 -5.75
C VAL A 33 11.37 9.37 -6.73
N LEU A 34 11.91 8.26 -6.22
CA LEU A 34 12.19 7.04 -6.98
C LEU A 34 11.36 5.89 -6.43
N SER A 35 10.92 5.00 -7.33
CA SER A 35 10.16 3.80 -7.00
C SER A 35 10.94 2.53 -7.33
N ASP A 36 10.76 1.47 -6.54
CA ASP A 36 11.35 0.14 -6.76
C ASP A 36 12.87 0.15 -7.00
N SER A 37 13.56 1.03 -6.28
CA SER A 37 15.00 1.26 -6.44
C SER A 37 15.76 0.88 -5.17
N SER A 38 17.00 0.40 -5.36
CA SER A 38 17.94 0.19 -4.25
C SER A 38 18.39 1.53 -3.67
N ILE A 39 18.58 1.56 -2.35
CA ILE A 39 19.28 2.67 -1.70
C ILE A 39 20.77 2.41 -1.88
N GLN A 40 21.43 3.25 -2.66
CA GLN A 40 22.88 3.14 -2.87
C GLN A 40 23.61 3.55 -1.59
N ASP A 41 24.38 2.61 -1.03
CA ASP A 41 25.41 2.90 -0.04
C ASP A 41 26.76 2.41 -0.60
N PRO A 42 27.74 3.32 -0.78
CA PRO A 42 29.05 2.97 -1.36
C PRO A 42 29.83 1.92 -0.55
N THR A 43 29.42 1.62 0.68
CA THR A 43 30.04 0.61 1.53
C THR A 43 29.36 -0.77 1.50
N SER A 44 28.24 -0.89 0.79
CA SER A 44 27.44 -2.11 0.74
C SER A 44 27.70 -2.96 -0.52
N LEU A 45 27.65 -4.29 -0.37
CA LEU A 45 27.65 -5.20 -1.52
C LEU A 45 26.28 -5.11 -2.22
N GLU A 46 26.25 -5.16 -3.56
CA GLU A 46 25.00 -4.96 -4.33
C GLU A 46 23.86 -5.91 -3.92
N GLU A 47 24.17 -7.14 -3.53
CA GLU A 47 23.18 -8.15 -3.09
C GLU A 47 22.53 -7.84 -1.74
N ASP A 48 23.11 -6.93 -0.95
CA ASP A 48 22.64 -6.57 0.40
C ASP A 48 21.97 -5.19 0.48
N MET A 49 21.84 -4.50 -0.67
CA MET A 49 21.20 -3.18 -0.71
C MET A 49 19.69 -3.29 -0.46
N PRO A 50 19.12 -2.48 0.46
CA PRO A 50 17.69 -2.45 0.67
C PRO A 50 16.99 -1.88 -0.57
N ILE A 51 16.05 -2.65 -1.12
CA ILE A 51 15.14 -2.20 -2.18
C ILE A 51 13.86 -1.74 -1.51
N THR A 52 13.49 -0.49 -1.78
CA THR A 52 12.33 0.17 -1.17
C THR A 52 11.23 0.42 -2.20
N ASP A 53 9.97 0.45 -1.74
CA ASP A 53 8.85 0.76 -2.63
C ASP A 53 8.96 2.21 -3.13
N LEU A 54 9.31 3.13 -2.24
CA LEU A 54 9.70 4.50 -2.60
C LEU A 54 10.91 4.96 -1.79
N GLN A 55 11.73 5.80 -2.41
CA GLN A 55 12.70 6.65 -1.73
C GLN A 55 12.58 8.09 -2.19
N LEU A 56 12.74 9.01 -1.24
CA LEU A 56 12.89 10.44 -1.49
C LEU A 56 14.37 10.77 -1.45
N LEU A 57 14.90 11.15 -2.61
CA LEU A 57 16.24 11.69 -2.72
C LEU A 57 16.20 13.20 -2.49
N TYR A 58 17.22 13.72 -1.82
CA TYR A 58 17.43 15.15 -1.64
C TYR A 58 18.86 15.52 -2.04
N GLN A 59 18.98 16.55 -2.89
CA GLN A 59 20.26 17.13 -3.24
C GLN A 59 20.46 18.44 -2.48
N GLU A 60 21.32 18.40 -1.48
CA GLU A 60 21.77 19.62 -0.79
C GLU A 60 22.46 20.57 -1.78
N HIS A 61 22.34 21.87 -1.53
CA HIS A 61 22.93 22.88 -2.40
C HIS A 61 24.46 22.74 -2.43
N GLY A 62 25.03 22.50 -3.62
CA GLY A 62 26.47 22.27 -3.79
C GLY A 62 26.92 20.82 -3.61
N ALA A 63 26.01 19.88 -3.29
CA ALA A 63 26.30 18.46 -3.27
C ALA A 63 26.40 17.91 -4.71
N LEU A 64 27.37 17.03 -4.94
CA LEU A 64 27.60 16.39 -6.23
C LEU A 64 26.51 15.36 -6.58
N GLU A 65 26.00 14.66 -5.58
CA GLU A 65 25.03 13.57 -5.75
C GLU A 65 23.87 13.69 -4.76
N PRO A 66 22.64 13.36 -5.19
CA PRO A 66 21.48 13.33 -4.32
C PRO A 66 21.53 12.12 -3.36
N LYS A 67 20.98 12.27 -2.16
CA LYS A 67 21.01 11.25 -1.11
C LYS A 67 19.61 10.82 -0.71
N ALA A 68 19.43 9.53 -0.44
CA ALA A 68 18.16 9.02 0.08
C ALA A 68 17.96 9.46 1.52
N VAL A 69 17.00 10.36 1.76
CA VAL A 69 16.72 10.93 3.10
C VAL A 69 15.49 10.30 3.75
N LEU A 70 14.58 9.75 2.94
CA LEU A 70 13.37 9.07 3.38
C LEU A 70 13.09 7.84 2.52
N SER A 71 12.62 6.76 3.14
CA SER A 71 12.07 5.59 2.44
C SER A 71 10.63 5.31 2.86
N VAL A 72 9.90 4.61 2.00
CA VAL A 72 8.53 4.14 2.24
C VAL A 72 8.45 2.66 1.88
N GLU A 73 7.85 1.88 2.76
CA GLU A 73 7.52 0.47 2.53
C GLU A 73 6.02 0.26 2.73
N THR A 74 5.36 -0.34 1.74
CA THR A 74 3.94 -0.67 1.80
C THR A 74 3.76 -2.18 1.81
N GLY A 75 3.13 -2.71 2.84
CA GLY A 75 2.78 -4.13 2.92
C GLY A 75 1.29 -4.33 2.71
N PHE A 76 0.91 -5.30 1.87
CA PHE A 76 -0.48 -5.76 1.75
C PHE A 76 -0.62 -7.19 2.26
N SER A 77 -1.33 -7.38 3.38
CA SER A 77 -1.49 -8.69 4.05
C SER A 77 -0.16 -9.41 4.34
N GLN A 78 0.95 -8.67 4.38
CA GLN A 78 2.28 -9.17 4.70
C GLN A 78 2.44 -9.33 6.22
N GLN A 79 3.33 -10.23 6.65
CA GLN A 79 3.72 -10.33 8.05
C GLN A 79 4.33 -9.01 8.53
N TYR A 80 3.86 -8.55 9.69
CA TYR A 80 4.27 -7.27 10.26
C TYR A 80 5.78 -7.20 10.47
N GLU A 81 6.36 -8.29 10.97
CA GLU A 81 7.77 -8.44 11.30
C GLU A 81 8.64 -8.31 10.03
N SER A 82 8.18 -8.81 8.89
CA SER A 82 8.89 -8.68 7.61
C SER A 82 8.91 -7.24 7.13
N LEU A 83 7.77 -6.54 7.22
CA LEU A 83 7.67 -5.13 6.82
C LEU A 83 8.47 -4.22 7.76
N GLN A 84 8.38 -4.49 9.07
CA GLN A 84 9.18 -3.81 10.09
C GLN A 84 10.68 -4.02 9.83
N HIS A 85 11.10 -5.24 9.48
CA HIS A 85 12.51 -5.51 9.15
C HIS A 85 12.98 -4.70 7.94
N ALA A 86 12.16 -4.56 6.88
CA ALA A 86 12.52 -3.77 5.70
C ALA A 86 12.74 -2.28 6.04
N VAL A 87 11.80 -1.69 6.77
CA VAL A 87 11.83 -0.29 7.23
C VAL A 87 13.03 -0.02 8.14
N ARG A 88 13.33 -0.95 9.06
CA ARG A 88 14.51 -0.85 9.92
C ARG A 88 15.79 -0.96 9.11
N ARG A 89 15.87 -1.90 8.17
CA ARG A 89 17.04 -2.11 7.32
C ARG A 89 17.37 -0.87 6.49
N ALA A 90 16.36 -0.16 5.97
CA ALA A 90 16.59 1.09 5.22
C ALA A 90 17.36 2.14 6.04
N ILE A 91 17.09 2.25 7.35
CA ILE A 91 17.81 3.15 8.27
C ILE A 91 19.11 2.51 8.77
N ASP A 92 19.07 1.26 9.21
CA ASP A 92 20.20 0.61 9.90
C ASP A 92 21.37 0.29 8.96
N ALA A 93 21.09 0.06 7.68
CA ALA A 93 22.07 -0.33 6.66
C ALA A 93 22.58 0.83 5.80
N THR A 94 22.05 2.04 5.98
CA THR A 94 22.46 3.23 5.23
C THR A 94 22.78 4.36 6.19
N GLN A 95 23.56 5.36 5.78
CA GLN A 95 23.86 6.52 6.63
C GLN A 95 22.88 7.69 6.44
N ASP A 96 22.35 7.85 5.23
CA ASP A 96 21.61 9.07 4.86
C ASP A 96 20.10 8.98 5.16
N VAL A 97 19.51 7.76 5.17
CA VAL A 97 18.09 7.61 5.45
C VAL A 97 17.83 7.86 6.93
N ASN A 98 17.13 8.95 7.24
CA ASN A 98 16.83 9.34 8.61
C ASN A 98 15.40 9.01 9.04
N VAL A 99 14.52 8.82 8.06
CA VAL A 99 13.10 8.53 8.26
C VAL A 99 12.69 7.40 7.34
N SER A 100 11.93 6.44 7.86
CA SER A 100 11.29 5.41 7.05
C SER A 100 9.82 5.28 7.45
N LEU A 101 8.94 5.28 6.46
CA LEU A 101 7.50 5.17 6.63
C LEU A 101 7.06 3.73 6.37
N MET A 102 6.32 3.16 7.31
CA MET A 102 5.72 1.84 7.18
C MET A 102 4.21 1.97 6.98
N ILE A 103 3.71 1.53 5.83
CA ILE A 103 2.27 1.48 5.54
C ILE A 103 1.85 0.02 5.52
N ASN A 104 1.14 -0.42 6.55
CA ASN A 104 0.66 -1.80 6.64
C ASN A 104 -0.84 -1.85 6.38
N LEU A 105 -1.22 -2.47 5.26
CA LEU A 105 -2.57 -2.65 4.78
C LEU A 105 -3.04 -4.08 5.09
N LYS A 106 -4.20 -4.20 5.73
CA LYS A 106 -4.85 -5.46 6.02
C LYS A 106 -6.29 -5.43 5.53
N GLU A 107 -6.67 -6.48 4.83
CA GLU A 107 -8.08 -6.72 4.52
C GLU A 107 -8.73 -7.44 5.70
N LYS A 108 -9.89 -6.93 6.13
CA LYS A 108 -10.73 -7.56 7.15
C LYS A 108 -12.20 -7.56 6.71
N PRO A 109 -12.81 -8.74 6.51
CA PRO A 109 -12.20 -10.07 6.56
C PRO A 109 -11.26 -10.29 5.36
N ALA A 110 -10.13 -10.98 5.56
CA ALA A 110 -9.22 -11.33 4.45
C ALA A 110 -9.98 -11.94 3.27
N PHE A 111 -9.60 -11.59 2.04
CA PHE A 111 -10.30 -11.95 0.81
C PHE A 111 -10.86 -13.37 0.89
N ARG A 112 -12.18 -13.47 0.85
CA ARG A 112 -12.88 -14.72 0.59
C ARG A 112 -13.39 -14.66 -0.83
N ALA A 113 -13.40 -15.81 -1.51
CA ALA A 113 -14.09 -15.92 -2.77
C ALA A 113 -15.54 -15.42 -2.57
N PRO A 114 -15.91 -14.29 -3.18
CA PRO A 114 -17.15 -13.56 -2.86
C PRO A 114 -18.43 -14.31 -3.25
N PHE A 115 -18.28 -15.48 -3.85
CA PHE A 115 -19.35 -16.40 -4.22
C PHE A 115 -19.13 -17.79 -3.63
N SER A 116 -18.43 -17.90 -2.49
CA SER A 116 -18.64 -19.06 -1.64
C SER A 116 -20.15 -19.17 -1.42
N PRO A 117 -20.81 -20.30 -1.77
CA PRO A 117 -22.27 -20.46 -1.81
C PRO A 117 -22.99 -20.31 -0.44
N THR A 118 -22.30 -19.74 0.54
CA THR A 118 -22.74 -19.49 1.90
C THR A 118 -23.40 -18.12 2.11
N SER A 119 -23.28 -17.16 1.17
CA SER A 119 -24.00 -15.88 1.24
C SER A 119 -25.28 -15.93 0.41
N SER A 120 -26.38 -15.42 0.98
CA SER A 120 -27.76 -15.55 0.52
C SER A 120 -28.07 -14.78 -0.77
N GLY A 121 -27.51 -15.22 -1.91
CA GLY A 121 -28.06 -15.23 -3.27
C GLY A 121 -28.72 -14.00 -3.93
N LEU A 122 -28.95 -12.89 -3.24
CA LEU A 122 -29.71 -11.73 -3.70
C LEU A 122 -28.86 -10.46 -3.58
N TYR A 123 -28.69 -9.76 -4.69
CA TYR A 123 -27.92 -8.53 -4.81
C TYR A 123 -28.84 -7.42 -5.29
N GLN A 124 -28.75 -6.22 -4.73
CA GLN A 124 -29.56 -5.09 -5.13
C GLN A 124 -28.77 -4.14 -6.04
N HIS A 125 -29.34 -3.81 -7.20
CA HIS A 125 -28.76 -2.83 -8.11
C HIS A 125 -28.80 -1.42 -7.48
N PRO A 126 -27.68 -0.69 -7.41
CA PRO A 126 -27.58 0.55 -6.65
C PRO A 126 -28.45 1.69 -7.20
N ILE A 127 -28.65 1.73 -8.52
CA ILE A 127 -29.50 2.72 -9.21
C ILE A 127 -30.98 2.29 -9.22
N THR A 128 -31.30 1.17 -9.88
CA THR A 128 -32.70 0.73 -10.06
C THR A 128 -33.35 0.17 -8.79
N LYS A 129 -32.56 -0.18 -7.76
CA LYS A 129 -33.01 -0.85 -6.53
C LYS A 129 -33.60 -2.25 -6.74
N GLU A 130 -33.49 -2.81 -7.95
CA GLU A 130 -33.95 -4.15 -8.28
C GLU A 130 -33.03 -5.21 -7.67
N TYR A 131 -33.62 -6.33 -7.25
CA TYR A 131 -32.88 -7.48 -6.76
C TYR A 131 -32.54 -8.42 -7.92
N VAL A 132 -31.30 -8.89 -7.95
CA VAL A 132 -30.76 -9.83 -8.94
C VAL A 132 -30.16 -11.04 -8.23
N ASP A 133 -30.25 -12.19 -8.88
CA ASP A 133 -29.67 -13.43 -8.37
C ASP A 133 -28.16 -13.53 -8.64
N THR A 134 -27.51 -14.54 -8.04
CA THR A 134 -26.08 -14.81 -8.22
C THR A 134 -25.69 -15.05 -9.69
N ALA A 135 -26.56 -15.65 -10.51
CA ALA A 135 -26.25 -15.96 -11.91
C ALA A 135 -26.23 -14.68 -12.77
N THR A 136 -27.18 -13.79 -12.52
CA THR A 136 -27.28 -12.47 -13.13
C THR A 136 -26.11 -11.59 -12.69
N MET A 137 -25.75 -11.62 -11.39
CA MET A 137 -24.57 -10.96 -10.86
C MET A 137 -23.29 -11.43 -11.58
N LEU A 138 -23.09 -12.75 -11.73
CA LEU A 138 -21.95 -13.32 -12.47
C LEU A 138 -21.89 -12.86 -13.93
N THR A 139 -23.04 -12.59 -14.54
CA THR A 139 -23.13 -12.09 -15.92
C THR A 139 -22.66 -10.63 -16.01
N TYR A 140 -23.08 -9.77 -15.08
CA TYR A 140 -22.60 -8.39 -15.00
C TYR A 140 -21.08 -8.29 -14.79
N LEU A 141 -20.47 -9.23 -14.05
CA LEU A 141 -19.02 -9.25 -13.85
C LEU A 141 -18.23 -9.65 -15.10
N LYS A 142 -18.81 -10.50 -15.94
CA LYS A 142 -18.20 -10.92 -17.20
C LYS A 142 -18.37 -9.88 -18.29
N SER A 143 -19.38 -9.00 -18.18
CA SER A 143 -19.53 -7.86 -19.08
C SER A 143 -18.50 -6.78 -18.73
N LEU A 144 -17.62 -6.46 -19.67
CA LEU A 144 -16.54 -5.45 -19.57
C LEU A 144 -17.03 -4.00 -19.34
N SER A 145 -18.33 -3.77 -19.17
CA SER A 145 -18.89 -2.43 -18.95
C SER A 145 -18.74 -2.02 -17.48
N HIS A 146 -17.60 -1.41 -17.16
CA HIS A 146 -17.31 -0.85 -15.83
C HIS A 146 -17.99 0.51 -15.57
N THR A 147 -18.87 0.97 -16.46
CA THR A 147 -19.57 2.25 -16.35
C THR A 147 -20.83 2.20 -15.50
N VAL A 148 -21.34 1.01 -15.17
CA VAL A 148 -22.54 0.83 -14.35
C VAL A 148 -22.15 0.27 -12.98
N PRO A 149 -22.56 0.93 -11.88
CA PRO A 149 -22.27 0.43 -10.53
C PRO A 149 -22.97 -0.91 -10.29
N LEU A 150 -22.18 -1.91 -9.89
CA LEU A 150 -22.63 -3.30 -9.78
C LEU A 150 -23.60 -3.51 -8.62
N PRO A 151 -24.55 -4.46 -8.75
CA PRO A 151 -25.42 -4.88 -7.65
C PRO A 151 -24.64 -5.30 -6.40
N LYS A 152 -25.10 -4.86 -5.22
CA LYS A 152 -24.49 -5.14 -3.91
C LYS A 152 -25.45 -5.91 -3.04
N ASN A 153 -24.96 -6.81 -2.19
CA ASN A 153 -25.83 -7.42 -1.18
C ASN A 153 -26.13 -6.36 -0.09
N PRO A 154 -27.40 -5.93 0.09
CA PRO A 154 -27.74 -4.87 1.04
C PRO A 154 -27.53 -5.30 2.50
N ASP A 155 -27.57 -6.60 2.77
CA ASP A 155 -27.43 -7.18 4.11
C ASP A 155 -25.96 -7.55 4.43
N ASP A 156 -25.07 -7.44 3.44
CA ASP A 156 -23.64 -7.71 3.58
C ASP A 156 -22.84 -6.40 3.56
N ARG A 157 -22.36 -5.99 4.73
CA ARG A 157 -21.49 -4.81 4.87
C ARG A 157 -20.14 -4.99 4.16
N GLU A 158 -19.77 -6.22 3.84
CA GLU A 158 -18.54 -6.58 3.12
C GLU A 158 -18.84 -6.88 1.63
N SER A 159 -20.03 -6.51 1.14
CA SER A 159 -20.38 -6.67 -0.28
C SER A 159 -19.32 -6.00 -1.17
N PRO A 160 -18.92 -6.65 -2.27
CA PRO A 160 -17.72 -6.26 -2.98
C PRO A 160 -17.75 -4.84 -3.56
N LEU A 161 -16.63 -4.14 -3.42
CA LEU A 161 -16.33 -2.86 -4.07
C LEU A 161 -15.65 -3.12 -5.42
N PHE A 162 -16.01 -2.33 -6.43
CA PHE A 162 -15.41 -2.40 -7.75
C PHE A 162 -14.71 -1.10 -8.06
N PHE A 163 -13.41 -1.17 -8.37
CA PHE A 163 -12.61 -0.03 -8.77
C PHE A 163 -11.73 -0.42 -9.95
N LEU A 164 -11.86 0.27 -11.10
CA LEU A 164 -11.08 0.02 -12.32
C LEU A 164 -11.01 -1.47 -12.73
N GLY A 165 -12.15 -2.17 -12.67
CA GLY A 165 -12.22 -3.61 -12.99
C GLY A 165 -11.68 -4.55 -11.89
N THR A 166 -11.12 -4.01 -10.81
CA THR A 166 -10.66 -4.79 -9.65
C THR A 166 -11.79 -4.94 -8.64
N ARG A 167 -12.00 -6.18 -8.18
CA ARG A 167 -13.02 -6.55 -7.20
C ARG A 167 -12.42 -6.71 -5.81
N TRP A 168 -12.93 -5.96 -4.86
CA TRP A 168 -12.55 -5.95 -3.45
C TRP A 168 -13.68 -6.51 -2.60
N VAL A 169 -13.42 -7.38 -1.63
CA VAL A 169 -14.48 -8.15 -0.91
C VAL A 169 -14.47 -7.91 0.60
N GLY A 170 -13.60 -7.03 1.09
CA GLY A 170 -13.54 -6.69 2.52
C GLY A 170 -13.08 -5.27 2.78
N ARG A 171 -13.29 -4.80 4.00
CA ARG A 171 -12.76 -3.52 4.47
C ARG A 171 -11.23 -3.53 4.46
N VAL A 172 -10.62 -2.48 3.92
CA VAL A 172 -9.18 -2.22 4.05
C VAL A 172 -8.93 -1.37 5.29
N GLU A 173 -8.19 -1.93 6.24
CA GLU A 173 -7.62 -1.21 7.37
C GLU A 173 -6.14 -0.94 7.07
N GLY A 174 -5.72 0.31 7.23
CA GLY A 174 -4.34 0.73 7.06
C GLY A 174 -3.77 1.25 8.36
N THR A 175 -2.49 0.98 8.60
CA THR A 175 -1.73 1.65 9.66
C THR A 175 -0.51 2.32 9.06
N LEU A 176 -0.23 3.55 9.51
CA LEU A 176 1.00 4.27 9.21
C LEU A 176 1.86 4.32 10.47
N GLU A 177 3.11 3.86 10.36
CA GLU A 177 4.12 4.03 11.40
C GLU A 177 5.31 4.81 10.87
N VAL A 178 5.87 5.66 11.73
CA VAL A 178 7.05 6.47 11.42
C VAL A 178 8.24 5.94 12.22
N TRP A 179 9.27 5.52 11.50
CA TRP A 179 10.54 5.08 12.04
C TRP A 179 11.59 6.14 11.77
N VAL A 180 12.43 6.42 12.76
CA VAL A 180 13.48 7.43 12.65
C VAL A 180 14.81 6.87 13.14
N ARG A 181 15.90 7.47 12.68
CA ARG A 181 17.22 7.20 13.25
C ARG A 181 17.34 7.81 14.65
N ASP A 182 17.64 6.97 15.63
CA ASP A 182 18.01 7.43 16.96
C ASP A 182 19.39 8.11 16.93
N LYS A 183 19.51 9.28 17.58
CA LYS A 183 20.75 10.07 17.51
C LYS A 183 21.92 9.43 18.26
N VAL A 184 21.65 8.60 19.27
CA VAL A 184 22.68 8.01 20.13
C VAL A 184 23.14 6.66 19.57
N THR A 185 22.20 5.75 19.35
CA THR A 185 22.45 4.38 18.88
C THR A 185 22.63 4.31 17.36
N GLN A 186 22.24 5.35 16.62
CA GLN A 186 22.21 5.37 15.15
C GLN A 186 21.33 4.28 14.53
N LYS A 187 20.44 3.68 15.33
CA LYS A 187 19.52 2.60 14.92
C LYS A 187 18.09 3.11 14.74
N ALA A 188 17.32 2.38 13.96
CA ALA A 188 15.91 2.63 13.74
C ALA A 188 15.09 2.46 15.03
N VAL A 189 14.37 3.51 15.40
CA VAL A 189 13.40 3.52 16.50
C VAL A 189 12.05 4.03 16.00
N ARG A 190 10.97 3.42 16.48
CA ARG A 190 9.61 3.87 16.17
C ARG A 190 9.31 5.14 16.97
N LYS A 191 8.91 6.22 16.30
CA LYS A 191 8.70 7.54 16.93
C LYS A 191 7.26 7.78 17.38
N LEU A 192 6.29 7.13 16.74
CA LEU A 192 4.85 7.34 16.97
C LEU A 192 4.13 6.01 17.16
N ASP A 193 3.06 6.03 17.95
CA ASP A 193 2.07 4.97 17.92
C ASP A 193 1.42 4.90 16.53
N PRO A 194 1.04 3.70 16.05
CA PRO A 194 0.49 3.54 14.71
C PRO A 194 -0.77 4.39 14.52
N ILE A 195 -0.80 5.22 13.47
CA ILE A 195 -2.00 5.94 13.09
C ILE A 195 -2.88 4.97 12.32
N VAL A 196 -4.06 4.67 12.86
CA VAL A 196 -5.04 3.76 12.24
C VAL A 196 -5.95 4.55 11.32
N GLY A 197 -5.96 4.19 10.04
CA GLY A 197 -6.89 4.71 9.05
C GLY A 197 -7.79 3.59 8.52
N VAL A 198 -9.05 3.93 8.23
CA VAL A 198 -9.93 3.09 7.42
C VAL A 198 -9.91 3.65 6.01
N LEU A 199 -9.47 2.85 5.04
CA LEU A 199 -9.55 3.21 3.64
C LEU A 199 -10.99 2.94 3.16
N GLN A 200 -11.79 3.99 3.08
CA GLN A 200 -13.04 3.97 2.34
C GLN A 200 -12.74 4.32 0.88
N ILE A 201 -12.82 3.33 -0.01
CA ILE A 201 -12.84 3.60 -1.45
C ILE A 201 -14.15 4.36 -1.71
N PRO A 202 -14.10 5.61 -2.23
CA PRO A 202 -15.31 6.39 -2.44
C PRO A 202 -16.25 5.64 -3.40
N PRO A 203 -17.57 5.67 -3.16
CA PRO A 203 -18.53 5.19 -4.15
C PRO A 203 -18.44 6.11 -5.37
N SER A 204 -18.21 5.53 -6.55
CA SER A 204 -18.37 6.19 -7.85
C SER A 204 -19.84 6.32 -8.21
#